data_AF-K1SE41-F1
#
_entry.id   AF-K1SE41-F1
#
_cell.length_a   1.000
_cell.length_b   1.000
_cell.length_c   1.000
_cell.angle_alpha   90.00
_cell.angle_beta   90.00
_cell.angle_gamma   90.00
#
_symmetry.space_group_name_H-M   'P 1'
#
loop_
_entity.id
_entity.type
_entity.pdbx_description
1 polymer ?
#
loop_
_entity_poly.entity_id
_entity_poly.type
_entity_poly.pdbx_seq_one_letter_code
_entity_poly.pdbx_strand_id
1 'polypeptide(L)'
;MARIKGALATRKRRNKTLKLAKGYWGGKSRLFKTAKEAVWKSGQYAYISRRLKKRDFRKLWIARINAACKMNGTNYSTFINGLKK
;
A
#
# COMPACT_ATOMS: atom_id res chain seq x y z
N MET A 1 22.33 -42.21 8.10
CA MET A 1 21.78 -41.05 7.38
C MET A 1 22.87 -40.00 7.19
N ALA A 2 22.96 -39.37 6.01
CA ALA A 2 23.97 -38.34 5.73
C ALA A 2 23.60 -36.98 6.33
N ARG A 3 24.56 -36.27 6.95
CA ARG A 3 24.37 -34.95 7.54
C ARG A 3 24.36 -33.86 6.45
N ILE A 4 23.25 -33.16 6.27
CA ILE A 4 23.12 -32.07 5.28
C ILE A 4 23.35 -30.71 5.95
N LYS A 5 24.25 -29.88 5.42
CA LYS A 5 24.56 -28.54 5.94
C LYS A 5 23.65 -27.46 5.33
N GLY A 6 22.82 -26.81 6.14
CA GLY A 6 21.82 -25.80 5.71
C GLY A 6 22.30 -24.35 5.49
N ALA A 7 23.61 -24.11 5.48
CA ALA A 7 24.18 -22.75 5.50
C ALA A 7 23.80 -21.89 4.28
N LEU A 8 23.87 -22.47 3.08
CA LEU A 8 23.60 -21.75 1.82
C LEU A 8 22.12 -21.37 1.68
N ALA A 9 21.20 -22.29 2.02
CA ALA A 9 19.76 -22.03 1.98
C ALA A 9 19.37 -20.86 2.89
N THR A 10 19.95 -20.81 4.09
CA THR A 10 19.70 -19.73 5.06
C THR A 10 20.23 -18.38 4.55
N ARG A 11 21.40 -18.35 3.89
CA ARG A 11 21.95 -17.14 3.27
C ARG A 11 21.06 -16.64 2.14
N LYS A 12 20.63 -17.52 1.23
CA LYS A 12 19.70 -17.18 0.13
C LYS A 12 18.39 -16.58 0.65
N ARG A 13 17.78 -17.19 1.68
CA ARG A 13 16.56 -16.67 2.32
C ARG A 13 16.74 -15.26 2.88
N ARG A 14 17.85 -15.01 3.62
CA ARG A 14 18.13 -13.69 4.20
C ARG A 14 18.33 -12.62 3.12
N ASN A 15 19.08 -12.94 2.07
CA ASN A 15 19.32 -12.02 0.97
C ASN A 15 18.03 -11.65 0.22
N LYS A 16 17.07 -12.59 0.08
CA LYS A 16 15.74 -12.30 -0.50
C LYS A 16 15.00 -11.23 0.30
N THR A 17 14.96 -11.36 1.63
CA THR A 17 14.29 -10.36 2.49
C THR A 17 15.01 -9.01 2.47
N LEU A 18 16.35 -8.99 2.52
CA LEU A 18 17.12 -7.75 2.46
C LEU A 18 16.96 -7.04 1.11
N LYS A 19 16.81 -7.80 0.01
CA LYS A 19 16.50 -7.22 -1.32
C LYS A 19 15.16 -6.49 -1.33
N LEU A 20 14.15 -7.00 -0.61
CA LEU A 20 12.85 -6.36 -0.47
C LEU A 20 12.87 -5.15 0.47
N ALA A 21 13.81 -5.12 1.43
CA ALA A 21 13.96 -4.05 2.40
C ALA A 21 14.89 -2.90 1.94
N LYS A 22 15.32 -2.91 0.67
CA LYS A 22 16.13 -1.83 0.11
C LYS A 22 15.37 -0.50 0.19
N GLY A 23 16.09 0.57 0.55
CA GLY A 23 15.51 1.91 0.73
C GLY A 23 14.92 2.16 2.13
N TYR A 24 14.83 1.15 3.00
CA TYR A 24 14.44 1.37 4.38
C TYR A 24 15.56 2.06 5.18
N TRP A 25 15.15 2.94 6.08
CA TRP A 25 16.07 3.76 6.87
C TRP A 25 16.84 2.94 7.92
N GLY A 26 18.14 3.23 8.06
CA GLY A 26 19.02 2.68 9.09
C GLY A 26 19.08 1.15 9.11
N GLY A 27 18.97 0.55 10.30
CA GLY A 27 19.06 -0.89 10.50
C GLY A 27 18.02 -1.71 9.73
N LYS A 28 16.88 -1.11 9.34
CA LYS A 28 15.78 -1.81 8.66
C LYS A 28 16.12 -2.28 7.25
N SER A 29 17.18 -1.77 6.63
CA SER A 29 17.70 -2.25 5.34
C SER A 29 18.95 -3.14 5.46
N ARG A 30 19.59 -3.19 6.63
CA ARG A 30 20.88 -3.88 6.85
C ARG A 30 20.75 -5.13 7.74
N LEU A 31 19.96 -5.07 8.81
CA LEU A 31 19.82 -6.14 9.80
C LEU A 31 18.60 -7.02 9.48
N PHE A 32 18.83 -8.30 9.22
CA PHE A 32 17.79 -9.24 8.77
C PHE A 32 16.55 -9.29 9.68
N LYS A 33 16.70 -9.28 11.01
CA LYS A 33 15.58 -9.34 11.95
C LYS A 33 14.67 -8.11 11.77
N THR A 34 15.24 -6.91 11.86
CA THR A 34 14.49 -5.66 11.69
C THR A 34 13.94 -5.47 10.28
N ALA A 35 14.68 -5.94 9.26
CA ALA A 35 14.24 -5.90 7.87
C ALA A 35 13.02 -6.79 7.64
N LYS A 36 13.00 -7.99 8.23
CA LYS A 36 11.86 -8.92 8.14
C LYS A 36 10.60 -8.29 8.74
N GLU A 37 10.71 -7.70 9.92
CA GLU A 37 9.59 -7.00 10.59
C GLU A 37 9.08 -5.83 9.74
N ALA A 38 9.99 -5.01 9.21
CA ALA A 38 9.65 -3.88 8.37
C ALA A 38 8.94 -4.32 7.07
N VAL A 39 9.47 -5.34 6.38
CA VAL A 39 8.85 -5.89 5.16
C VAL A 39 7.45 -6.44 5.44
N TRP A 40 7.27 -7.13 6.58
CA TRP A 40 5.95 -7.66 6.94
C TRP A 40 4.92 -6.55 7.17
N LYS A 41 5.30 -5.52 7.95
CA LYS A 41 4.45 -4.35 8.20
C LYS A 41 4.11 -3.60 6.91
N SER A 42 5.09 -3.38 6.04
CA SER A 42 4.85 -2.77 4.73
C SER A 42 3.90 -3.59 3.85
N GLY A 43 3.96 -4.93 3.91
CA GLY A 43 3.02 -5.80 3.21
C GLY A 43 1.58 -5.64 3.69
N GLN A 44 1.37 -5.56 5.00
CA GLN A 44 0.04 -5.29 5.58
C GLN A 44 -0.50 -3.93 5.16
N TYR A 45 0.33 -2.89 5.23
CA TYR A 45 -0.06 -1.56 4.77
C TYR A 45 -0.36 -1.53 3.28
N ALA A 46 0.43 -2.17 2.43
CA ALA A 46 0.15 -2.22 1.00
C ALA A 46 -1.23 -2.84 0.70
N TYR A 47 -1.62 -3.88 1.43
CA TYR A 47 -2.95 -4.49 1.29
C TYR A 47 -4.09 -3.50 1.67
N ILE A 48 -3.95 -2.85 2.83
CA ILE A 48 -4.93 -1.87 3.32
C ILE A 48 -5.00 -0.66 2.37
N SER A 49 -3.86 -0.10 2.00
CA SER A 49 -3.75 1.07 1.12
C SER A 49 -4.34 0.81 -0.28
N ARG A 50 -4.26 -0.42 -0.83
CA ARG A 50 -4.95 -0.74 -2.10
C ARG A 50 -6.47 -0.59 -2.00
N ARG A 51 -7.07 -0.89 -0.83
CA ARG A 51 -8.50 -0.70 -0.59
C ARG A 51 -8.83 0.76 -0.31
N LEU A 52 -7.99 1.46 0.47
CA LEU A 52 -8.16 2.88 0.78
C LEU A 52 -8.04 3.76 -0.47
N LYS A 53 -7.07 3.50 -1.35
CA LYS A 53 -6.86 4.24 -2.61
C LYS A 53 -8.17 4.36 -3.41
N LYS A 54 -8.96 3.28 -3.50
CA LYS A 54 -10.26 3.33 -4.20
C LYS A 54 -11.24 4.34 -3.59
N ARG A 55 -11.24 4.45 -2.25
CA ARG A 55 -12.07 5.42 -1.51
C ARG A 55 -11.52 6.84 -1.66
N ASP A 56 -10.20 7.01 -1.63
CA ASP A 56 -9.56 8.32 -1.77
C ASP A 56 -9.82 8.93 -3.14
N PHE A 57 -9.70 8.13 -4.21
CA PHE A 57 -10.05 8.58 -5.56
C PHE A 57 -11.53 8.90 -5.70
N ARG A 58 -12.43 8.08 -5.13
CA ARG A 58 -13.86 8.39 -5.12
C ARG A 58 -14.16 9.70 -4.41
N LYS A 59 -13.56 9.96 -3.24
CA LYS A 59 -13.69 11.23 -2.52
C LYS A 59 -13.19 12.41 -3.36
N LEU A 60 -12.05 12.26 -4.03
CA LEU A 60 -11.52 13.28 -4.93
C LEU A 60 -12.47 13.59 -6.09
N TRP A 61 -13.04 12.57 -6.73
CA TRP A 61 -14.02 12.76 -7.80
C TRP A 61 -15.28 13.47 -7.31
N ILE A 62 -15.82 13.07 -6.16
CA ILE A 62 -16.97 13.73 -5.54
C ILE A 62 -16.67 15.21 -5.27
N ALA A 63 -15.48 15.53 -4.73
CA ALA A 63 -15.09 16.90 -4.45
C ALA A 63 -15.00 17.75 -5.73
N ARG A 64 -14.43 17.19 -6.81
CA ARG A 64 -14.34 17.85 -8.12
C ARG A 64 -15.71 18.08 -8.75
N ILE A 65 -16.59 17.06 -8.73
CA ILE A 65 -17.95 17.18 -9.25
C ILE A 65 -18.74 18.21 -8.44
N ASN A 66 -18.63 18.17 -7.12
CA ASN A 66 -19.32 19.13 -6.25
C ASN A 66 -18.90 20.59 -6.54
N ALA A 67 -17.60 20.84 -6.78
CA ALA A 67 -17.13 22.16 -7.17
C ALA A 67 -17.76 22.61 -8.51
N ALA A 68 -17.80 21.73 -9.52
CA ALA A 68 -18.43 22.02 -10.80
C ALA A 68 -19.95 22.26 -10.69
N CYS A 69 -20.67 21.44 -9.90
CA CYS A 69 -22.10 21.63 -9.66
C CYS A 69 -22.38 22.99 -9.02
N LYS A 70 -21.57 23.39 -8.03
CA LYS A 70 -21.71 24.67 -7.34
C LYS A 70 -21.56 25.85 -8.29
N MET A 71 -20.61 25.79 -9.23
CA MET A 71 -20.47 26.81 -10.27
C MET A 71 -21.70 26.92 -11.17
N ASN A 72 -22.40 25.80 -11.37
CA ASN A 72 -23.63 25.73 -12.17
C ASN A 72 -24.91 25.88 -11.33
N GLY A 73 -24.81 26.43 -10.10
CA GLY A 73 -25.98 26.71 -9.24
C GLY A 73 -26.67 25.49 -8.62
N THR A 74 -26.06 24.31 -8.67
CA THR A 74 -26.63 23.06 -8.11
C THR A 74 -25.70 22.42 -7.08
N ASN A 75 -26.22 21.51 -6.26
CA ASN A 75 -25.40 20.73 -5.33
C ASN A 75 -25.18 19.30 -5.84
N TYR A 76 -24.09 18.66 -5.42
CA TYR A 76 -23.72 17.30 -5.85
C TYR A 76 -24.85 16.27 -5.66
N SER A 77 -25.56 16.32 -4.53
CA SER A 77 -26.66 15.42 -4.18
C SER A 77 -27.83 15.52 -5.15
N THR A 78 -28.29 16.74 -5.45
CA THR A 78 -29.36 17.00 -6.41
C THR A 78 -28.94 16.59 -7.82
N PHE A 79 -27.70 16.88 -8.21
CA PHE A 79 -27.14 16.49 -9.51
C PHE A 79 -27.13 14.97 -9.69
N ILE A 80 -26.61 14.21 -8.72
CA ILE A 80 -26.56 12.74 -8.81
C ILE A 80 -27.96 12.11 -8.78
N ASN A 81 -28.89 12.68 -8.01
CA ASN A 81 -30.27 12.23 -8.02
C ASN A 81 -30.92 12.46 -9.39
N GLY A 82 -30.66 13.60 -10.02
CA GLY A 82 -31.13 13.92 -11.37
C GLY A 82 -30.56 12.99 -12.45
N LEU A 83 -29.30 12.54 -12.31
CA LEU A 83 -28.69 11.58 -13.23
C LEU A 83 -29.18 10.14 -13.07
N LYS A 84 -29.72 9.79 -11.89
CA LYS A 84 -30.17 8.42 -11.57
C LYS A 84 -31.63 8.17 -11.93
N LYS A 85 -32.46 9.22 -11.88
CA LYS A 85 -33.84 9.17 -12.34
C LYS A 85 -33.88 9.08 -13.85
#